data_AF-K9PWM2-F1
#
_entry.id   AF-K9PWM2-F1
#
_cell.length_a   1.000
_cell.length_b   1.000
_cell.length_c   1.000
_cell.angle_alpha   90.00
_cell.angle_beta   90.00
_cell.angle_gamma   90.00
#
_symmetry.space_group_name_H-M   'P 1'
#
loop_
_entity.id
_entity.type
_entity.pdbx_description
1 polymer ?
#
loop_
_entity_poly.entity_id
_entity_poly.type
_entity_poly.pdbx_seq_one_letter_code
_entity_poly.pdbx_strand_id
1 'polypeptide(L)'
;MLPPVANKKMKAWIRSRHLICSGNFFIFETLDYSTIERFEQCVESLGGTLISVEPLKRVWIGTHRRILLYQAKASLHTPHHALKQYWYQKGSFKSRFDESA
;
A
#
# COMPACT_ATOMS: atom_id res chain seq x y z
N MET A 1 -1.95 -20.38 7.68
CA MET A 1 -0.77 -19.61 8.15
C MET A 1 -0.45 -18.60 7.06
N LEU A 2 -0.33 -17.30 7.37
CA LEU A 2 -0.04 -16.30 6.34
C LEU A 2 1.32 -16.57 5.68
N PRO A 3 1.49 -16.38 4.36
CA PRO A 3 2.80 -16.40 3.73
C PRO A 3 3.72 -15.40 4.46
N PRO A 4 4.81 -15.86 5.10
CA PRO A 4 5.65 -15.00 5.94
C PRO A 4 6.22 -13.81 5.18
N VAL A 5 6.48 -14.01 3.88
CA VAL A 5 7.03 -13.01 2.97
C VAL A 5 6.03 -11.89 2.71
N ALA A 6 4.78 -12.21 2.34
CA ALA A 6 3.74 -11.21 2.07
C ALA A 6 3.43 -10.36 3.31
N ASN A 7 3.30 -10.99 4.48
CA ASN A 7 3.07 -10.28 5.74
C ASN A 7 4.24 -9.34 6.09
N LYS A 8 5.48 -9.81 5.97
CA LYS A 8 6.68 -8.99 6.22
C LYS A 8 6.75 -7.79 5.26
N LYS A 9 6.40 -7.98 3.99
CA LYS A 9 6.39 -6.92 2.97
C LYS A 9 5.31 -5.88 3.25
N MET A 10 4.08 -6.31 3.53
CA MET A 10 2.98 -5.42 3.93
C MET A 10 3.34 -4.56 5.15
N LYS A 11 3.92 -5.17 6.19
CA LYS A 11 4.40 -4.44 7.38
C LYS A 11 5.51 -3.44 7.06
N ALA A 12 6.39 -3.75 6.12
CA ALA A 12 7.41 -2.80 5.67
C ALA A 12 6.78 -1.59 4.97
N TRP A 13 5.82 -1.82 4.08
CA TRP A 13 5.10 -0.75 3.38
C TRP A 13 4.30 0.15 4.33
N ILE A 14 3.65 -0.44 5.35
CA ILE A 14 2.98 0.28 6.43
C ILE A 14 3.96 1.25 7.12
N ARG A 15 5.12 0.77 7.58
CA ARG A 15 6.12 1.61 8.27
C ARG A 15 6.67 2.72 7.38
N SER A 16 6.83 2.45 6.08
CA SER A 16 7.30 3.46 5.12
C SER A 16 6.21 4.42 4.63
N ARG A 17 4.98 4.30 5.15
CA ARG A 17 3.78 5.09 4.75
C ARG A 17 3.40 4.95 3.27
N HIS A 18 3.76 3.84 2.63
CA HIS A 18 3.26 3.50 1.29
C HIS A 18 1.92 2.79 1.36
N LEU A 19 1.62 2.10 2.47
CA LEU A 19 0.39 1.34 2.66
C LEU A 19 -0.40 1.93 3.83
N ILE A 20 -1.62 2.39 3.58
CA ILE A 20 -2.54 2.91 4.60
C ILE A 20 -3.84 2.10 4.63
N CYS A 21 -4.51 2.08 5.78
CA CYS A 21 -5.87 1.56 5.88
C CYS A 21 -6.89 2.69 5.70
N SER A 22 -7.87 2.46 4.83
CA SER A 22 -9.04 3.32 4.65
C SER A 22 -10.31 2.47 4.77
N GLY A 23 -10.93 2.53 5.96
CA GLY A 23 -12.08 1.68 6.32
C GLY A 23 -11.71 0.18 6.30
N ASN A 24 -12.24 -0.54 5.31
CA ASN A 24 -11.97 -1.96 5.09
C ASN A 24 -10.95 -2.22 3.97
N PHE A 25 -10.44 -1.16 3.36
CA PHE A 25 -9.51 -1.26 2.24
C PHE A 25 -8.09 -0.91 2.68
N PHE A 26 -7.15 -1.46 1.94
CA PHE A 26 -5.76 -1.05 1.93
C PHE A 26 -5.51 -0.19 0.70
N ILE A 27 -4.93 0.99 0.92
CA ILE A 27 -4.54 1.91 -0.14
C ILE A 27 -3.02 1.91 -0.19
N PHE A 28 -2.48 1.50 -1.34
CA PHE A 28 -1.05 1.40 -1.59
C PHE A 28 -0.63 2.43 -2.63
N GLU A 29 0.39 3.22 -2.32
CA GLU A 29 0.88 4.27 -3.23
C GLU A 29 2.35 4.06 -3.57
N THR A 30 2.70 4.24 -4.84
CA THR A 30 4.08 4.07 -5.33
C THR A 30 4.31 4.83 -6.63
N LEU A 31 5.56 5.24 -6.86
CA LEU A 31 6.03 5.84 -8.10
C LEU A 31 6.51 4.79 -9.12
N ASP A 32 6.52 3.53 -8.72
CA ASP A 32 6.98 2.38 -9.51
C ASP A 32 5.86 1.35 -9.66
N TYR A 33 5.42 1.13 -10.90
CA TYR A 33 4.35 0.20 -11.24
C TYR A 33 4.72 -1.26 -10.95
N SER A 34 5.99 -1.65 -11.07
CA SER A 34 6.41 -3.02 -10.72
C SER A 34 6.19 -3.34 -9.24
N THR A 35 6.13 -2.30 -8.40
CA THR A 35 5.79 -2.46 -6.99
C THR A 35 4.28 -2.65 -6.76
N ILE A 36 3.42 -2.19 -7.68
CA ILE A 36 1.98 -2.51 -7.68
C ILE A 36 1.78 -4.01 -7.93
N GLU A 37 2.46 -4.60 -8.91
CA GLU A 37 2.38 -6.03 -9.22
C GLU A 37 2.82 -6.88 -8.01
N ARG A 38 3.90 -6.48 -7.33
CA ARG A 38 4.34 -7.14 -6.09
C ARG A 38 3.32 -6.97 -4.95
N PHE A 39 2.63 -5.84 -4.90
CA PHE A 39 1.57 -5.59 -3.92
C PHE A 39 0.37 -6.49 -4.19
N GLU A 40 -0.07 -6.62 -5.43
CA GLU A 40 -1.13 -7.54 -5.87
C GLU A 40 -0.81 -8.98 -5.46
N GLN A 41 0.38 -9.47 -5.80
CA GLN A 41 0.83 -10.81 -5.38
C GLN A 41 0.77 -11.00 -3.87
N CYS A 42 1.15 -9.98 -3.09
CA CYS A 42 1.04 -10.03 -1.63
C CYS A 42 -0.42 -10.07 -1.17
N VAL A 43 -1.30 -9.27 -1.77
CA VAL A 43 -2.73 -9.22 -1.48
C VAL A 43 -3.37 -10.59 -1.75
N GLU A 44 -3.16 -11.16 -2.94
CA GLU A 44 -3.67 -12.47 -3.34
C GLU A 44 -3.16 -13.59 -2.43
N SER A 45 -1.87 -13.58 -2.11
CA SER A 45 -1.28 -14.58 -1.22
C SER A 45 -1.83 -14.49 0.21
N LEU A 46 -2.36 -13.33 0.61
CA LEU A 46 -3.08 -13.13 1.86
C LEU A 46 -4.59 -13.42 1.73
N GLY A 47 -5.08 -13.93 0.60
CA GLY A 47 -6.49 -14.21 0.36
C GLY A 47 -7.34 -12.96 0.11
N GLY A 48 -6.70 -11.84 -0.21
CA GLY A 48 -7.35 -10.61 -0.63
C GLY A 48 -7.53 -10.52 -2.14
N THR A 49 -7.99 -9.35 -2.58
CA THR A 49 -8.18 -9.03 -3.99
C THR A 49 -7.81 -7.58 -4.25
N LEU A 50 -7.04 -7.34 -5.31
CA LEU A 50 -6.82 -6.01 -5.86
C LEU A 50 -8.11 -5.53 -6.53
N ILE A 51 -8.55 -4.33 -6.19
CA ILE A 51 -9.82 -3.76 -6.65
C ILE A 51 -9.59 -2.81 -7.82
N SER A 52 -8.64 -1.89 -7.68
CA SER A 52 -8.28 -0.95 -8.73
C SER A 52 -6.83 -0.49 -8.62
N VAL A 53 -6.29 -0.04 -9.76
CA VAL A 53 -5.02 0.67 -9.86
C VAL A 53 -5.27 1.90 -10.70
N GLU A 54 -5.01 3.07 -10.12
CA GLU A 54 -5.32 4.36 -10.74
C GLU A 54 -4.12 5.29 -10.66
N PRO A 55 -3.84 6.08 -11.71
CA PRO A 55 -2.87 7.15 -11.63
C PRO A 55 -3.48 8.32 -10.83
N LEU A 56 -2.81 8.73 -9.75
CA LEU A 56 -3.32 9.76 -8.83
C LEU A 56 -2.86 11.18 -9.23
N LYS A 57 -1.54 11.38 -9.31
CA LYS A 57 -0.93 12.68 -9.65
C LYS A 57 0.51 12.53 -10.13
N ARG A 58 1.11 13.59 -10.66
CA ARG A 58 2.56 13.63 -10.94
C ARG A 58 3.31 14.26 -9.79
N VAL A 59 4.25 13.53 -9.21
CA VAL A 59 5.12 13.98 -8.11
C VAL A 59 6.47 14.40 -8.68
N TRP A 60 7.04 15.48 -8.15
CA TRP A 60 8.39 15.92 -8.49
C TRP A 60 9.43 15.05 -7.80
N ILE A 61 10.36 14.50 -8.58
CA ILE A 61 11.61 13.93 -8.08
C ILE A 61 12.75 14.85 -8.51
N GLY A 62 13.36 15.50 -7.52
CA GLY A 62 14.37 16.52 -7.75
C GLY A 62 13.82 17.71 -8.53
N THR A 63 14.68 18.39 -9.28
CA THR A 63 14.36 19.65 -9.95
C THR A 63 13.68 19.50 -11.31
N HIS A 64 13.82 18.35 -11.99
CA HIS A 64 13.47 18.24 -13.42
C HIS A 64 12.58 17.06 -13.79
N ARG A 65 12.33 16.12 -12.87
CA ARG A 65 11.60 14.87 -13.21
C ARG A 65 10.24 14.86 -12.54
N ARG A 66 9.20 14.63 -13.35
CA ARG A 66 7.84 14.36 -12.88
C ARG A 66 7.53 12.89 -13.11
N ILE A 67 7.19 12.16 -12.05
CA ILE A 67 6.85 10.73 -12.13
C ILE A 67 5.40 10.56 -11.69
N LEU A 68 4.68 9.65 -12.34
CA LEU A 68 3.31 9.33 -12.01
C LEU A 68 3.25 8.55 -10.69
N LEU A 69 2.42 9.02 -9.77
CA LEU A 69 2.06 8.31 -8.56
C LEU A 69 0.87 7.42 -8.87
N TYR A 70 1.03 6.13 -8.64
CA TYR A 70 -0.03 5.15 -8.74
C TYR A 70 -0.61 4.88 -7.36
N GLN A 71 -1.93 4.71 -7.31
CA GLN A 71 -2.65 4.25 -6.14
C GLN A 71 -3.33 2.92 -6.48
N ALA A 72 -3.03 1.89 -5.70
CA ALA A 72 -3.70 0.61 -5.73
C ALA A 72 -4.64 0.48 -4.52
N LYS A 73 -5.88 0.08 -4.77
CA LYS A 73 -6.86 -0.23 -3.74
C LYS A 73 -7.07 -1.72 -3.66
N ALA A 74 -6.97 -2.30 -2.46
CA ALA A 74 -7.18 -3.72 -2.24
C ALA A 74 -8.08 -4.00 -1.03
N SER A 75 -8.82 -5.11 -1.10
CA SER A 75 -9.51 -5.70 0.04
C SER A 75 -8.73 -6.92 0.52
N LEU A 76 -8.62 -7.10 1.83
CA LEU A 76 -8.22 -8.37 2.41
C LEU A 76 -9.48 -9.01 3.00
N HIS A 77 -10.03 -10.04 2.34
CA HIS A 77 -11.17 -10.80 2.87
C HIS A 77 -10.74 -11.43 4.21
N THR A 78 -11.37 -11.00 5.31
CA THR A 78 -10.85 -11.16 6.69
C THR A 78 -10.74 -12.61 7.16
N PRO A 79 -9.67 -12.95 7.94
CA PRO A 79 -9.51 -12.47 9.32
C PRO A 79 -8.13 -11.86 9.63
N HIS A 80 -7.52 -11.06 8.73
CA HIS A 80 -6.19 -10.47 8.96
C HIS A 80 -6.15 -9.27 9.92
N HIS A 81 -6.76 -9.45 11.10
CA HIS A 81 -6.68 -8.54 12.23
C HIS A 81 -5.24 -8.11 12.51
N ALA A 82 -4.26 -9.00 12.35
CA ALA A 82 -2.86 -8.69 12.66
C ALA A 82 -2.27 -7.56 11.80
N LEU A 83 -2.61 -7.47 10.50
CA LEU A 83 -2.10 -6.39 9.64
C LEU A 83 -2.80 -5.06 9.93
N LYS A 84 -4.12 -5.10 10.11
CA LYS A 84 -4.89 -3.90 10.48
C LYS A 84 -4.47 -3.38 11.86
N GLN A 85 -4.31 -4.25 12.85
CA GLN A 85 -3.76 -3.92 14.17
C GLN A 85 -2.34 -3.38 14.09
N TYR A 86 -1.49 -3.99 13.26
CA TYR A 86 -0.12 -3.48 13.05
C TYR A 86 -0.12 -2.09 12.44
N TRP A 87 -1.00 -1.83 11.46
CA TRP A 87 -1.17 -0.49 10.90
C TRP A 87 -1.65 0.51 11.96
N TYR A 88 -2.61 0.16 12.82
CA TYR A 88 -3.00 1.03 13.94
C TYR A 88 -1.82 1.37 14.86
N GLN A 89 -0.88 0.43 15.07
CA GLN A 89 0.27 0.63 15.96
C GLN A 89 1.45 1.37 15.32
N LYS A 90 1.67 1.19 14.01
CA LYS A 90 2.92 1.58 13.33
C LYS A 90 2.72 2.33 12.01
N GLY A 91 1.48 2.44 11.55
CA GLY A 91 1.11 3.11 10.30
C GLY A 91 0.80 4.58 10.51
N SER A 92 0.19 5.16 9.48
CA SER A 92 -0.30 6.53 9.48
C SER A 92 -1.58 6.61 8.64
N PHE A 93 -2.42 7.61 8.94
CA PHE A 93 -3.57 7.99 8.11
C PHE A 93 -3.15 8.70 6.82
N LYS A 94 -1.92 9.24 6.77
CA LYS A 94 -1.35 9.92 5.61
C LYS A 94 -0.32 9.04 4.94
N SER A 95 -0.37 8.97 3.61
CA SER A 95 0.70 8.34 2.84
C SER A 95 1.95 9.22 2.85
N ARG A 96 3.08 8.67 2.42
CA ARG A 96 4.33 9.44 2.23
C ARG A 96 4.21 10.51 1.13
N PHE A 97 3.22 10.39 0.26
CA PHE A 97 3.02 11.28 -0.89
C PHE A 97 1.91 12.31 -0.67
N ASP A 98 1.32 12.32 0.53
CA ASP A 98 0.48 13.41 0.98
C ASP A 98 1.34 14.67 1.14
N GLU A 99 0.97 15.74 0.43
CA GLU A 99 1.71 17.01 0.43
C GLU A 99 1.58 17.77 1.77
N SER A 100 0.67 17.30 2.62
CA SER A 100 0.35 17.90 3.93
C SER A 100 1.16 17.31 5.09
N ALA A 101 2.28 16.63 4.83
CA ALA A 101 2.99 15.75 5.77
C ALA A 101 4.49 16.04 5.93
#